data_AF-A0A6B2LXQ6-F1
#
_entry.id   AF-A0A6B2LXQ6-F1
#
_cell.length_a   1.000
_cell.length_b   1.000
_cell.length_c   1.000
_cell.angle_alpha   90.00
_cell.angle_beta   90.00
_cell.angle_gamma   90.00
#
_symmetry.space_group_name_H-M   'P 1'
#
loop_
_entity.id
_entity.type
_entity.pdbx_description
1 polymer ?
#
loop_
_entity_poly.entity_id
_entity_poly.type
_entity_poly.pdbx_seq_one_letter_code
_entity_poly.pdbx_strand_id
1 'polypeptide(L)' 'MGEIVTTIPTIGFNVETVQYKNINFTVWDVGGQDKIRPLWRHYYQNTHGVIYVVDSNDRGRIDEAALEL' A
#
# COMPACT_ATOMS: atom_id res chain seq x y z
N MET A 1 23.43 8.63 -15.09
CA MET A 1 23.00 9.69 -14.16
C MET A 1 21.52 9.49 -13.95
N GLY A 2 21.14 8.84 -12.84
CA GLY A 2 19.73 8.57 -12.53
C GLY A 2 19.11 9.79 -11.88
N GLU A 3 17.99 10.24 -12.42
CA GLU A 3 17.20 11.33 -11.85
C GLU A 3 16.72 10.91 -10.46
N ILE A 4 17.01 11.73 -9.43
CA ILE A 4 16.48 11.50 -8.09
C ILE A 4 15.00 11.92 -8.15
N VAL A 5 14.13 10.95 -8.44
CA VAL A 5 12.69 11.16 -8.34
C VAL A 5 12.36 11.27 -6.86
N THR A 6 12.02 12.47 -6.41
CA THR A 6 11.50 12.69 -5.07
C THR A 6 10.10 12.11 -4.98
N THR A 7 9.92 11.07 -4.17
CA THR A 7 8.60 10.49 -3.89
C THR A 7 7.84 11.41 -2.95
N ILE A 8 6.60 11.78 -3.32
CA ILE A 8 5.68 12.50 -2.45
C ILE A 8 4.85 11.45 -1.69
N PRO A 9 4.71 11.53 -0.36
CA PRO A 9 3.85 10.63 0.39
C PRO A 9 2.43 10.61 -0.18
N THR A 10 1.85 9.42 -0.36
CA THR A 10 0.49 9.28 -0.87
C THR A 10 -0.51 9.80 0.17
N ILE A 11 -1.10 10.98 -0.12
CA ILE A 11 -2.13 11.60 0.73
C ILE A 11 -3.51 10.94 0.51
N GLY A 12 -3.72 10.32 -0.66
CA GLY A 12 -4.98 9.69 -1.05
C GLY A 12 -4.84 8.21 -1.36
N PHE A 13 -5.43 7.79 -2.47
CA PHE A 13 -5.33 6.44 -3.02
C PHE A 13 -5.08 6.54 -4.53
N ASN A 14 -4.38 5.55 -5.08
CA ASN A 14 -4.24 5.35 -6.51
C ASN A 14 -4.88 4.01 -6.90
N VAL A 15 -5.54 3.96 -8.06
CA VAL A 15 -6.19 2.75 -8.56
C VAL A 15 -5.58 2.39 -9.89
N GLU A 16 -4.98 1.20 -9.95
CA GLU A 16 -4.37 0.69 -11.18
C GLU A 16 -5.02 -0.64 -11.55
N THR A 17 -5.43 -0.77 -12.81
CA THR A 17 -5.89 -2.05 -13.34
C THR A 17 -4.80 -2.63 -14.22
N VAL A 18 -4.24 -3.77 -13.80
CA VAL A 18 -3.20 -4.49 -14.51
C VAL A 18 -3.79 -5.76 -15.10
N GLN A 19 -3.68 -5.91 -16.42
CA GLN A 19 -4.08 -7.15 -17.10
C GLN A 19 -2.87 -8.05 -17.30
N TYR A 20 -2.97 -9.30 -16.85
CA TYR A 20 -1.96 -10.33 -17.11
C TYR A 20 -2.63 -11.59 -17.63
N LYS A 21 -2.32 -11.96 -18.88
CA LYS A 21 -2.97 -13.05 -19.61
C LYS A 21 -4.49 -12.86 -19.63
N ASN A 22 -5.24 -13.79 -19.04
CA ASN A 22 -6.70 -13.80 -18.95
C ASN A 22 -7.22 -13.31 -17.58
N ILE A 23 -6.37 -12.68 -16.76
CA ILE A 23 -6.72 -12.19 -15.42
C ILE A 23 -6.54 -10.66 -15.38
N ASN A 24 -7.52 -9.98 -14.80
CA ASN A 24 -7.47 -8.55 -14.50
C ASN A 24 -7.29 -8.35 -13.00
N PHE A 25 -6.25 -7.60 -12.63
CA PHE A 25 -5.97 -7.20 -11.26
C PHE A 25 -6.35 -5.75 -11.09
N THR A 26 -7.25 -5.44 -10.16
CA THR A 26 -7.47 -4.07 -9.70
C THR A 26 -6.72 -3.87 -8.40
N VAL A 27 -5.67 -3.07 -8.45
CA VAL A 27 -4.78 -2.77 -7.32
C VAL A 27 -5.11 -1.39 -6.80
N TRP A 28 -5.25 -1.28 -5.48
CA TRP A 28 -5.46 -0.04 -4.76
C TRP A 28 -4.19 0.25 -3.96
N ASP A 29 -3.43 1.27 -4.35
CA ASP A 29 -2.34 1.80 -3.54
C ASP A 29 -2.92 2.83 -2.57
N VAL A 30 -2.72 2.60 -1.27
CA VAL A 30 -3.32 3.39 -0.20
C VAL A 30 -2.21 3.92 0.70
N GLY A 31 -2.25 5.22 1.01
CA GLY A 31 -1.27 5.84 1.89
C GLY A 31 -1.20 5.20 3.28
N GLY A 32 0.02 5.08 3.81
CA GLY A 32 0.29 4.49 5.13
C GLY A 32 0.51 5.48 6.27
N GLN A 33 0.18 6.76 6.09
CA GLN A 33 0.23 7.72 7.19
C GLN A 33 -0.84 7.40 8.25
N ASP A 34 -0.53 7.61 9.53
CA ASP A 34 -1.43 7.29 10.67
C ASP A 34 -2.87 7.78 10.48
N LYS A 35 -3.06 8.96 9.88
CA LYS A 35 -4.38 9.56 9.65
C LYS A 35 -5.21 8.82 8.59
N ILE A 36 -4.55 8.10 7.68
CA ILE A 36 -5.15 7.41 6.52
C ILE A 36 -5.38 5.93 6.84
N ARG A 37 -4.57 5.31 7.71
CA ARG A 37 -4.67 3.89 8.09
C ARG A 37 -6.09 3.42 8.48
N PRO A 38 -6.90 4.19 9.25
CA PRO A 38 -8.28 3.78 9.56
C PRO A 38 -9.18 3.58 8.33
N LEU A 39 -8.79 4.10 7.16
CA LEU A 39 -9.54 3.96 5.91
C LEU A 39 -9.24 2.64 5.19
N TRP A 40 -8.14 1.94 5.50
CA TRP A 40 -7.73 0.70 4.82
C TRP A 40 -8.85 -0.35 4.76
N ARG A 41 -9.65 -0.46 5.83
CA ARG A 41 -10.81 -1.36 5.92
C ARG A 41 -11.87 -1.17 4.84
N HIS A 42 -11.94 0.02 4.23
CA HIS A 42 -12.85 0.31 3.13
C HIS A 42 -12.30 -0.15 1.77
N TYR A 43 -10.99 -0.42 1.67
CA TYR A 43 -10.31 -0.78 0.43
C TYR A 43 -10.04 -2.28 0.30
N TYR A 44 -9.79 -3.00 1.40
CA TYR A 44 -9.61 -4.46 1.34
C TYR A 44 -10.93 -5.26 1.46
N GLN A 45 -12.06 -4.61 1.71
CA GLN A 45 -13.35 -5.29 1.71
C GLN A 45 -13.65 -5.83 0.30
N ASN A 46 -13.85 -7.14 0.20
CA ASN A 46 -14.03 -7.88 -1.06
C ASN A 46 -12.79 -8.00 -1.96
N THR A 47 -11.57 -7.77 -1.44
CA THR A 47 -10.36 -8.11 -2.18
C THR A 47 -10.03 -9.60 -2.06
N HIS A 48 -9.38 -10.16 -3.09
CA HIS A 48 -8.93 -11.54 -3.08
C HIS A 48 -7.64 -11.75 -2.26
N GLY A 49 -6.93 -10.66 -1.96
CA GLY A 49 -5.68 -10.67 -1.23
C GLY A 49 -5.18 -9.26 -0.95
N VAL A 50 -4.21 -9.17 -0.05
CA VAL A 50 -3.56 -7.93 0.36
C VAL A 50 -2.06 -8.10 0.21
N ILE A 51 -1.39 -7.07 -0.32
CA ILE A 51 0.07 -6.96 -0.30
C ILE A 51 0.39 -5.91 0.76
N TYR A 52 1.00 -6.34 1.85
CA TYR A 52 1.47 -5.44 2.91
C TYR A 52 2.98 -5.35 2.87
N VAL A 53 3.51 -4.13 2.72
CA VAL A 53 4.94 -3.88 2.54
C VAL A 53 5.50 -3.32 3.84
N VAL A 54 6.49 -4.02 4.40
CA VAL A 54 7.18 -3.63 5.64
C VAL A 54 8.62 -3.24 5.31
N ASP A 55 9.07 -2.10 5.84
CA ASP A 55 10.47 -1.70 5.74
C ASP A 55 11.33 -2.58 6.67
N SER A 56 12.06 -3.52 6.07
CA SER A 56 12.95 -4.44 6.79
C SER A 56 14.10 -3.76 7.55
N ASN A 57 14.44 -2.51 7.19
CA ASN A 57 15.50 -1.76 7.84
C ASN A 57 14.98 -0.92 9.02
N ASP A 58 13.67 -0.62 9.06
CA ASP A 58 13.05 0.14 10.15
C ASP A 58 12.60 -0.76 11.30
N ARG A 59 13.59 -1.27 12.03
CA ARG A 59 13.37 -2.16 13.16
C ARG A 59 12.52 -1.54 14.28
N GLY A 60 12.49 -0.21 14.40
CA GLY A 60 11.74 0.49 15.44
C GLY A 60 10.23 0.44 15.22
N ARG A 61 9.77 0.18 14.00
CA ARG A 61 8.35 0.13 13.63
C ARG A 61 7.85 -1.27 13.26
N ILE A 62 8.65 -2.31 13.48
CA ILE A 62 8.23 -3.70 13.19
C ILE A 62 7.03 -4.13 14.06
N ASP A 63 7.05 -3.80 15.36
CA ASP A 63 5.96 -4.15 16.26
C ASP A 63 4.67 -3.39 15.91
N GLU A 64 4.81 -2.13 15.47
CA GLU A 64 3.70 -1.32 14.95
C GLU A 64 3.10 -1.98 13.70
N ALA A 65 3.93 -2.34 12.72
CA ALA A 65 3.51 -2.99 11.49
C ALA A 65 2.84 -4.36 11.74
N ALA A 66 3.26 -5.10 12.77
CA ALA A 66 2.66 -6.38 13.15
C ALA A 66 1.26 -6.26 13.77
N LEU A 67 0.88 -5.07 14.28
CA LEU A 67 -0.41 -4.80 14.91
C LEU A 67 -1.43 -4.13 13.96
N GLU A 68 -0.96 -3.60 12.83
CA GLU A 68 -1.76 -2.76 11.94
C GLU A 68 -2.77 -3.51 11.07
N LEU A 69 -2.46 -4.74 10.63
CA LEU A 69 -3.20 -5.46 9.60
C LEU A 69 -3.40 -6.94 9.96
#